data_AF-A0A6A6CIF9-F1
#
_entry.id   AF-A0A6A6CIF9-F1
#
_cell.length_a   1.000
_cell.length_b   1.000
_cell.length_c   1.000
_cell.angle_alpha   90.00
_cell.angle_beta   90.00
_cell.angle_gamma   90.00
#
_symmetry.space_group_name_H-M   'P 1'
#
loop_
_entity.id
_entity.type
_entity.pdbx_description
1 polymer ?
#
loop_
_entity_poly.entity_id
_entity_poly.type
_entity_poly.pdbx_seq_one_letter_code
_entity_poly.pdbx_strand_id
1 'polypeptide(L)'
;MYEPSSTPQKPNLFTLPRELRDLIYEFACEGSTASIKSITPNTSKSTQFDPNVALTTSNSNVSILQVSSQIRHEVEPIYYRRTIFTFSDANACIAWLKRRVPGPLLRHLRHLRVGDVKSRETLEVLKQKQLEGRDVLLFVFGAGAIRQQATSTLKLTLNELTDEGLKLGPGVVQVAVLGSNDCEMVWTATLAEIAMPFIDY
;
A
#
# COMPACT_ATOMS: atom_id res chain seq x y z
N MET A 1 23.45 3.99 60.78
CA MET A 1 22.89 3.18 59.67
C MET A 1 22.21 4.15 58.73
N TYR A 2 22.75 4.33 57.52
CA TYR A 2 22.15 5.20 56.49
C TYR A 2 21.33 4.30 55.57
N GLU A 3 20.00 4.51 55.52
CA GLU A 3 19.18 3.94 54.46
C GLU A 3 19.54 4.63 53.14
N PRO A 4 19.86 3.89 52.07
CA PRO A 4 20.08 4.48 50.77
C PRO A 4 18.77 5.09 50.28
N SER A 5 18.77 6.41 50.06
CA SER A 5 17.64 7.12 49.48
C SER A 5 17.43 6.65 48.04
N SER A 6 16.39 5.86 47.81
CA SER A 6 16.00 5.46 46.46
C SER A 6 15.51 6.72 45.73
N THR A 7 16.30 7.23 44.78
CA THR A 7 15.82 8.27 43.88
C THR A 7 14.66 7.70 43.06
N PRO A 8 13.51 8.40 43.00
CA PRO A 8 12.35 7.90 42.27
C PRO A 8 12.71 7.77 40.78
N GLN A 9 12.68 6.53 40.28
CA GLN A 9 13.03 6.25 38.90
C GLN A 9 11.96 6.86 37.97
N LYS A 10 12.40 7.70 37.04
CA LYS A 10 11.50 8.31 36.04
C LYS A 10 10.83 7.20 35.22
N PRO A 11 9.50 7.18 35.10
CA PRO A 11 8.82 6.17 34.30
C PRO A 11 9.30 6.24 32.84
N ASN A 12 9.53 5.08 32.23
CA ASN A 12 9.94 4.96 30.84
C ASN A 12 9.00 4.01 30.09
N LEU A 13 8.98 4.07 28.75
CA LEU A 13 8.07 3.23 27.96
C LEU A 13 8.27 1.73 28.24
N PHE A 14 9.50 1.31 28.53
CA PHE A 14 9.86 -0.08 28.79
C PHE A 14 9.51 -0.56 30.20
N THR A 15 9.10 0.33 31.13
CA THR A 15 8.51 -0.09 32.41
C THR A 15 7.07 -0.57 32.27
N LEU A 16 6.42 -0.30 31.12
CA LEU A 16 5.08 -0.81 30.84
C LEU A 16 5.12 -2.30 30.47
N PRO A 17 4.10 -3.09 30.85
CA PRO A 17 3.88 -4.43 30.29
C PRO A 17 3.86 -4.43 28.77
N ARG A 18 4.27 -5.54 28.16
CA ARG A 18 4.41 -5.66 26.71
C ARG A 18 3.08 -5.41 25.99
N GLU A 19 1.99 -5.88 26.56
CA GLU A 19 0.64 -5.77 26.00
C GLU A 19 0.22 -4.31 25.85
N LEU A 20 0.58 -3.45 26.81
CA LEU A 20 0.31 -2.01 26.72
C LEU A 20 1.19 -1.33 25.67
N ARG A 21 2.44 -1.78 25.51
CA ARG A 21 3.33 -1.27 24.44
C ARG A 21 2.79 -1.65 23.07
N ASP A 22 2.35 -2.89 22.89
CA ASP A 22 1.74 -3.36 21.64
C ASP A 22 0.50 -2.53 21.28
N LEU A 23 -0.36 -2.18 22.26
CA LEU A 23 -1.50 -1.27 22.02
C LEU A 23 -1.07 0.13 21.58
N ILE A 24 -0.02 0.69 22.18
CA ILE A 24 0.55 1.99 21.79
C ILE A 24 1.09 1.91 20.35
N TYR A 25 1.77 0.82 20.00
CA TYR A 25 2.31 0.61 18.67
C TYR A 25 1.23 0.40 17.61
N GLU A 26 0.18 -0.34 17.94
CA GLU A 26 -0.99 -0.51 17.07
C GLU A 26 -1.66 0.82 16.79
N PHE A 27 -1.89 1.62 17.83
CA PHE A 27 -2.45 2.96 17.70
C PHE A 27 -1.55 3.88 16.85
N ALA A 28 -0.23 3.85 17.08
CA ALA A 28 0.72 4.65 16.30
C ALA A 28 0.78 4.25 14.81
N CYS A 29 0.46 3.00 14.49
CA CYS A 29 0.44 2.49 13.11
C CYS A 29 -0.95 2.53 12.46
N GLU A 30 -2.01 2.85 13.20
CA GLU A 30 -3.38 2.84 12.70
C GLU A 30 -3.57 3.84 11.55
N GLY A 31 -4.20 3.40 10.46
CA GLY A 31 -4.46 4.23 9.28
C GLY A 31 -3.20 4.65 8.49
N SER A 32 -2.02 4.13 8.83
CA SER A 32 -0.79 4.49 8.14
C SER A 32 -0.85 4.12 6.67
N THR A 33 -0.59 5.08 5.78
CA THR A 33 -0.50 4.85 4.34
C THR A 33 0.86 5.29 3.84
N ALA A 34 1.61 4.36 3.27
CA ALA A 34 2.90 4.62 2.65
C ALA A 34 2.71 4.74 1.13
N SER A 35 3.00 5.90 0.55
CA SER A 35 3.12 6.02 -0.91
C SER A 35 4.56 5.79 -1.33
N ILE A 36 4.76 4.82 -2.21
CA ILE A 36 6.02 4.49 -2.86
C ILE A 36 5.88 4.83 -4.34
N LYS A 37 6.71 5.76 -4.83
CA LYS A 37 6.75 6.13 -6.23
C LYS A 37 8.03 5.63 -6.88
N SER A 38 7.91 5.09 -8.08
CA SER A 38 9.06 4.86 -8.95
C SER A 38 9.62 6.22 -9.40
N ILE A 39 10.87 6.51 -9.06
CA ILE A 39 11.60 7.62 -9.69
C ILE A 39 12.24 7.06 -10.95
N THR A 40 11.51 7.12 -12.06
CA THR A 40 12.16 7.02 -13.36
C THR A 40 12.97 8.30 -13.57
N PRO A 41 14.30 8.23 -13.77
CA PRO A 41 15.05 9.41 -14.17
C PRO A 41 14.43 9.95 -15.48
N ASN A 42 14.21 11.26 -15.56
CA ASN A 42 13.57 11.96 -16.69
C ASN A 42 14.30 11.83 -18.05
N THR A 43 15.24 10.90 -18.18
CA THR A 43 15.95 10.60 -19.42
C THR A 43 15.04 9.80 -20.36
N SER A 44 14.42 10.53 -21.28
CA SER A 44 13.38 10.14 -22.25
C SER A 44 13.75 9.02 -23.23
N LYS A 45 14.81 8.23 -22.98
CA LYS A 45 15.32 7.21 -23.92
C LYS A 45 15.85 5.92 -23.28
N SER A 46 15.81 5.75 -21.95
CA SER A 46 16.25 4.48 -21.34
C SER A 46 15.06 3.56 -21.07
N THR A 47 14.91 2.53 -21.91
CA THR A 47 14.02 1.38 -21.64
C THR A 47 14.63 0.39 -20.65
N GLN A 48 15.86 0.64 -20.18
CA GLN A 48 16.55 -0.24 -19.26
C GLN A 48 16.13 0.11 -17.82
N PHE A 49 15.45 -0.83 -17.18
CA PHE A 49 15.10 -0.79 -15.77
C PHE A 49 16.37 -0.71 -14.92
N ASP A 50 16.61 0.42 -14.26
CA ASP A 50 17.64 0.51 -13.24
C ASP A 50 17.05 -0.04 -11.94
N PRO A 51 17.52 -1.20 -11.44
CA PRO A 51 17.06 -1.69 -10.15
C PRO A 51 17.23 -0.60 -9.08
N ASN A 52 18.21 0.30 -9.19
CA ASN A 52 18.49 1.41 -8.26
C ASN A 52 17.50 2.57 -8.28
N VAL A 53 16.31 2.43 -8.88
CA VAL A 53 15.20 3.38 -8.74
C VAL A 53 15.11 3.85 -7.28
N ALA A 54 15.30 5.15 -7.09
CA ALA A 54 15.16 5.78 -5.79
C ALA A 54 13.68 5.69 -5.40
N LEU A 55 13.41 5.01 -4.29
CA LEU A 55 12.06 4.88 -3.74
C LEU A 55 11.88 6.01 -2.75
N THR A 56 11.01 6.97 -3.07
CA THR A 56 10.59 7.97 -2.09
C THR A 56 9.37 7.47 -1.34
N THR A 57 9.42 7.59 -0.01
CA THR A 57 8.33 7.28 0.89
C THR A 57 7.85 8.56 1.54
N SER A 58 6.66 9.02 1.19
CA SER A 58 6.00 10.10 1.93
C SER A 58 5.25 9.48 3.10
N ASN A 59 5.90 9.29 4.26
CA ASN A 59 5.24 8.66 5.39
C ASN A 59 5.74 9.18 6.73
N SER A 60 4.83 9.69 7.57
CA SER A 60 5.13 10.26 8.90
C SER A 60 5.54 9.21 9.92
N ASN A 61 5.04 7.98 9.78
CA ASN A 61 5.10 6.97 10.83
C ASN A 61 6.31 6.04 10.74
N VAL A 62 7.22 6.23 9.76
CA VAL A 62 8.49 5.48 9.70
C VAL A 62 9.43 5.86 10.86
N SER A 63 9.22 7.03 11.46
CA SER A 63 10.03 7.56 12.56
C SER A 63 10.05 6.64 13.79
N ILE A 64 8.95 5.95 14.11
CA ILE A 64 8.90 5.04 15.28
C ILE A 64 9.89 3.88 15.15
N LEU A 65 10.14 3.40 13.92
CA LEU A 65 11.11 2.35 13.63
C LEU A 65 12.56 2.83 13.81
N GLN A 66 12.78 4.13 13.95
CA GLN A 66 14.10 4.74 14.09
C GLN A 66 14.45 5.10 15.55
N VAL A 67 13.51 5.00 16.48
CA VAL A 67 13.71 5.44 17.88
C VAL A 67 14.73 4.58 18.63
N SER A 68 14.59 3.26 18.60
CA SER A 68 15.53 2.33 19.21
C SER A 68 15.46 0.96 18.54
N SER A 69 16.52 0.15 18.69
CA SER A 69 16.52 -1.23 18.18
C SER A 69 15.42 -2.07 18.82
N GLN A 70 15.18 -1.93 20.13
CA GLN A 70 14.12 -2.68 20.81
C GLN A 70 12.73 -2.31 20.26
N ILE A 71 12.41 -1.02 20.19
CA ILE A 71 11.13 -0.55 19.64
C ILE A 71 10.97 -1.02 18.19
N ARG A 72 12.03 -0.97 17.39
CA ARG A 72 11.99 -1.47 16.01
C ARG A 72 11.55 -2.93 15.95
N HIS A 73 12.17 -3.81 16.74
CA HIS A 73 11.83 -5.25 16.73
C HIS A 73 10.40 -5.51 17.22
N GLU A 74 9.90 -4.73 18.20
CA GLU A 74 8.52 -4.85 18.68
C GLU A 74 7.50 -4.31 17.66
N VAL A 75 7.79 -3.17 17.03
CA VAL A 75 6.87 -2.45 16.13
C VAL A 75 6.84 -3.00 14.70
N GLU A 76 7.97 -3.48 14.16
CA GLU A 76 8.06 -3.93 12.75
C GLU A 76 6.89 -4.83 12.28
N PRO A 77 6.53 -5.93 12.97
CA PRO A 77 5.43 -6.77 12.53
C PRO A 77 4.08 -6.03 12.56
N ILE A 78 3.88 -5.11 13.51
CA ILE A 78 2.66 -4.29 13.64
C ILE A 78 2.60 -3.29 12.48
N TYR A 79 3.71 -2.62 12.20
CA TYR A 79 3.84 -1.66 11.10
C TYR A 79 3.48 -2.29 9.76
N TYR A 80 4.10 -3.41 9.39
CA TYR A 80 3.81 -4.08 8.11
C TYR A 80 2.40 -4.66 8.02
N ARG A 81 1.79 -5.01 9.16
CA ARG A 81 0.42 -5.51 9.22
C ARG A 81 -0.64 -4.43 9.07
N ARG A 82 -0.40 -3.25 9.66
CA ARG A 82 -1.39 -2.15 9.72
C ARG A 82 -1.21 -1.12 8.62
N THR A 83 -0.02 -1.04 8.01
CA THR A 83 0.28 -0.05 6.97
C THR A 83 -0.26 -0.50 5.61
N ILE A 84 -0.91 0.42 4.92
CA ILE A 84 -1.30 0.28 3.53
C ILE A 84 -0.18 0.83 2.66
N PHE A 85 0.45 -0.02 1.84
CA PHE A 85 1.51 0.41 0.93
C PHE A 85 0.93 0.60 -0.47
N THR A 86 0.98 1.82 -0.99
CA THR A 86 0.51 2.16 -2.34
C THR A 86 1.71 2.39 -3.27
N PHE A 87 1.71 1.73 -4.43
CA PHE A 87 2.77 1.76 -5.42
C PHE A 87 2.24 2.31 -6.74
N SER A 88 3.07 3.11 -7.42
CA SER A 88 2.78 3.61 -8.77
C SER A 88 2.62 2.49 -9.79
N ASP A 89 3.40 1.41 -9.64
CA ASP A 89 3.50 0.32 -10.60
C ASP A 89 4.05 -0.95 -9.95
N ALA A 90 3.96 -2.08 -10.68
CA ALA A 90 4.39 -3.39 -10.22
C ALA A 90 5.89 -3.43 -9.89
N ASN A 91 6.73 -2.80 -10.72
CA ASN A 91 8.17 -2.80 -10.54
C ASN A 91 8.58 -2.06 -9.25
N ALA A 92 7.95 -0.92 -8.95
CA ALA A 92 8.17 -0.21 -7.70
C ALA A 92 7.82 -1.08 -6.49
N CYS A 93 6.74 -1.87 -6.58
CA CYS A 93 6.32 -2.81 -5.55
C CYS A 93 7.40 -3.89 -5.32
N ILE A 94 7.82 -4.57 -6.38
CA ILE A 94 8.81 -5.65 -6.31
C ILE A 94 10.16 -5.14 -5.80
N ALA A 95 10.65 -4.02 -6.36
CA ALA A 95 11.91 -3.43 -5.95
C ALA A 95 11.88 -3.03 -4.47
N TRP A 96 10.77 -2.46 -3.99
CA TRP A 96 10.60 -2.12 -2.58
C TRP A 96 10.58 -3.36 -1.69
N LEU A 97 9.80 -4.39 -2.05
CA LEU A 97 9.71 -5.64 -1.29
C LEU A 97 11.07 -6.29 -1.11
N LYS A 98 11.84 -6.44 -2.20
CA LYS A 98 13.17 -7.06 -2.18
C LYS A 98 14.17 -6.30 -1.31
N ARG A 99 14.11 -4.97 -1.32
CA ARG A 99 15.14 -4.11 -0.71
C ARG A 99 14.84 -3.69 0.71
N ARG A 100 13.56 -3.52 1.03
CA ARG A 100 13.12 -2.87 2.26
C ARG A 100 12.42 -3.82 3.22
N VAL A 101 11.87 -4.94 2.74
CA VAL A 101 11.12 -5.86 3.59
C VAL A 101 11.95 -7.09 3.91
N PRO A 102 12.34 -7.30 5.18
CA PRO A 102 12.95 -8.55 5.62
C PRO A 102 12.06 -9.75 5.27
N GLY A 103 12.66 -10.85 4.81
CA GLY A 103 11.94 -12.07 4.41
C GLY A 103 10.91 -12.57 5.45
N PRO A 104 11.23 -12.64 6.76
CA PRO A 104 10.28 -13.05 7.79
C PRO A 104 9.06 -12.12 7.94
N LEU A 105 9.15 -10.88 7.47
CA LEU A 105 8.09 -9.87 7.60
C LEU A 105 7.15 -9.83 6.40
N LEU A 106 7.49 -10.48 5.28
CA LEU A 106 6.61 -10.58 4.11
C LEU A 106 5.23 -11.16 4.46
N ARG A 107 5.17 -12.12 5.39
CA ARG A 107 3.92 -12.73 5.87
C ARG A 107 3.01 -11.78 6.66
N HIS A 108 3.56 -10.66 7.15
CA HIS A 108 2.81 -9.67 7.90
C HIS A 108 2.15 -8.64 6.98
N LEU A 109 2.58 -8.51 5.72
CA LEU A 109 1.96 -7.62 4.75
C LEU A 109 0.50 -8.01 4.50
N ARG A 110 -0.39 -7.02 4.56
CA ARG A 110 -1.82 -7.21 4.33
C ARG A 110 -2.35 -6.44 3.12
N HIS A 111 -1.81 -5.26 2.85
CA HIS A 111 -2.36 -4.36 1.85
C HIS A 111 -1.24 -3.75 1.00
N LEU A 112 -1.03 -4.32 -0.18
CA LEU A 112 -0.18 -3.78 -1.24
C LEU A 112 -1.07 -3.31 -2.38
N ARG A 113 -1.24 -2.01 -2.50
CA ARG A 113 -2.06 -1.36 -3.51
C ARG A 113 -1.18 -0.98 -4.70
N VAL A 114 -1.40 -1.60 -5.85
CA VAL A 114 -0.62 -1.36 -7.07
C VAL A 114 -1.52 -0.73 -8.12
N GLY A 115 -1.14 0.43 -8.65
CA GLY A 115 -1.93 1.09 -9.68
C GLY A 115 -1.50 2.52 -9.95
N ASP A 116 -1.69 2.94 -11.20
CA ASP A 116 -1.26 4.24 -11.70
C ASP A 116 -2.16 5.37 -11.16
N VAL A 117 -1.54 6.50 -10.79
CA VAL A 117 -2.23 7.76 -10.47
C VAL A 117 -3.10 8.20 -11.65
N LYS A 118 -2.71 7.88 -12.89
CA LYS A 118 -3.51 8.19 -14.08
C LYS A 118 -4.87 7.53 -14.10
N SER A 119 -5.01 6.34 -13.48
CA SER A 119 -6.32 5.69 -13.35
C SER A 119 -7.26 6.55 -12.51
N ARG A 120 -6.73 7.29 -11.52
CA ARG A 120 -7.51 8.24 -10.72
C ARG A 120 -7.89 9.46 -11.54
N GLU A 121 -6.96 10.08 -12.25
CA GLU A 121 -7.26 11.25 -13.10
C GLU A 121 -8.30 10.93 -14.18
N THR A 122 -8.14 9.79 -14.86
CA THR A 122 -9.09 9.30 -15.86
C THR A 122 -10.47 9.08 -15.24
N LEU A 123 -10.52 8.56 -14.01
CA LEU A 123 -11.75 8.27 -13.29
C LEU A 123 -12.45 9.55 -12.83
N GLU A 124 -11.73 10.58 -12.37
CA GLU A 124 -12.30 11.90 -12.09
C GLU A 124 -12.90 12.53 -13.35
N VAL A 125 -12.22 12.41 -14.50
CA VAL A 125 -12.75 12.88 -15.79
C VAL A 125 -14.01 12.11 -16.19
N LEU A 126 -14.06 10.79 -15.97
CA LEU A 126 -15.24 9.97 -16.26
C LEU A 126 -16.41 10.32 -15.34
N LYS A 127 -16.17 10.52 -14.04
CA LYS A 127 -17.17 10.99 -13.08
C LYS A 127 -17.76 12.35 -13.47
N GLN A 128 -16.90 13.29 -13.84
CA GLN A 128 -17.32 14.61 -14.28
C GLN A 128 -18.25 14.54 -15.51
N LYS A 129 -17.91 13.70 -16.49
CA LYS A 129 -18.74 13.50 -17.69
C LYS A 129 -20.08 12.82 -17.40
N GLN A 130 -20.10 11.85 -16.47
CA GLN A 130 -21.32 11.19 -16.04
C GLN A 130 -22.30 12.18 -15.40
N LEU A 131 -21.81 13.06 -14.52
CA LEU A 131 -22.63 14.10 -13.87
C LEU A 131 -23.25 15.08 -14.87
N GLU A 132 -22.61 15.30 -16.01
CA GLU A 132 -23.13 16.14 -17.09
C GLU A 132 -24.22 15.46 -17.93
N GLY A 133 -24.55 14.19 -17.65
CA GLY A 133 -25.52 13.40 -18.42
C GLY A 133 -25.07 13.14 -19.86
N ARG A 134 -23.78 13.34 -20.16
CA ARG A 134 -23.21 13.18 -21.49
C ARG A 134 -22.55 11.81 -21.60
N ASP A 135 -23.02 11.06 -22.58
CA ASP A 135 -22.32 9.91 -23.17
C ASP A 135 -22.17 8.67 -22.25
N VAL A 136 -23.31 8.08 -21.91
CA VAL A 136 -23.44 6.80 -21.19
C VAL A 136 -22.54 5.70 -21.78
N LEU A 137 -22.46 5.62 -23.11
CA LEU A 137 -21.62 4.62 -23.79
C LEU A 137 -20.13 4.83 -23.46
N LEU A 138 -19.66 6.07 -23.50
CA LEU A 138 -18.27 6.40 -23.17
C LEU A 138 -17.92 5.98 -21.74
N PHE A 139 -18.85 6.15 -20.80
CA PHE A 139 -18.67 5.71 -19.42
C PHE A 139 -18.55 4.18 -19.31
N VAL A 140 -19.45 3.42 -19.95
CA VAL A 140 -19.42 1.95 -19.94
C VAL A 140 -18.12 1.41 -20.55
N PHE A 141 -17.70 1.94 -21.70
CA PHE A 141 -16.44 1.56 -22.33
C PHE A 141 -15.23 1.95 -21.47
N GLY A 142 -15.25 3.13 -20.85
CA GLY A 142 -14.21 3.59 -19.92
C GLY A 142 -14.08 2.68 -18.70
N ALA A 143 -15.19 2.32 -18.05
CA ALA A 143 -15.21 1.39 -16.93
C ALA A 143 -14.68 0.00 -17.33
N GLY A 144 -15.06 -0.48 -18.51
CA GLY A 144 -14.55 -1.74 -19.08
C GLY A 144 -13.03 -1.70 -19.28
N ALA A 145 -12.50 -0.62 -19.85
CA ALA A 145 -11.06 -0.43 -20.05
C ALA A 145 -10.29 -0.38 -18.72
N ILE A 146 -10.80 0.35 -17.73
CA ILE A 146 -10.21 0.42 -16.38
C ILE A 146 -10.16 -0.97 -15.74
N ARG A 147 -11.25 -1.75 -15.84
CA ARG A 147 -11.28 -3.12 -15.30
C ARG A 147 -10.31 -4.04 -16.01
N GLN A 148 -10.22 -3.96 -17.33
CA GLN A 148 -9.26 -4.75 -18.10
C GLN A 148 -7.81 -4.38 -17.73
N GLN A 149 -7.51 -3.09 -17.58
CA GLN A 149 -6.21 -2.61 -17.14
C GLN A 149 -5.88 -3.14 -15.73
N ALA A 150 -6.79 -3.01 -14.78
CA ALA A 150 -6.60 -3.52 -13.41
C ALA A 150 -6.38 -5.04 -13.40
N THR A 151 -7.08 -5.78 -14.26
CA THR A 151 -6.88 -7.22 -14.43
C THR A 151 -5.48 -7.55 -14.92
N SER A 152 -5.03 -6.85 -15.96
CA SER A 152 -3.68 -7.04 -16.50
C SER A 152 -2.61 -6.66 -15.48
N THR A 153 -2.78 -5.55 -14.76
CA THR A 153 -1.84 -5.11 -13.72
C THR A 153 -1.77 -6.11 -12.58
N LEU A 154 -2.90 -6.62 -12.09
CA LEU A 154 -2.92 -7.61 -11.01
C LEU A 154 -2.21 -8.90 -11.43
N LYS A 155 -2.53 -9.44 -12.62
CA LYS A 155 -1.91 -10.66 -13.15
C LYS A 155 -0.40 -10.49 -13.34
N LEU A 156 0.01 -9.39 -13.98
CA LEU A 156 1.42 -9.09 -14.22
C LEU A 156 2.18 -8.98 -12.89
N THR A 157 1.65 -8.22 -11.94
CA THR A 157 2.27 -8.05 -10.62
C THR A 157 2.41 -9.38 -9.88
N LEU A 158 1.36 -10.21 -9.88
CA LEU A 158 1.40 -11.52 -9.20
C LEU A 158 2.38 -12.49 -9.88
N ASN A 159 2.45 -12.49 -11.20
CA ASN A 159 3.40 -13.31 -11.94
C ASN A 159 4.84 -12.89 -11.64
N GLU A 160 5.15 -11.58 -11.75
CA GLU A 160 6.48 -11.05 -11.45
C GLU A 160 6.89 -11.32 -10.00
N LEU A 161 5.99 -11.17 -9.02
CA LEU A 161 6.28 -11.52 -7.62
C LEU A 161 6.59 -13.01 -7.46
N THR A 162 5.88 -13.87 -8.19
CA THR A 162 6.08 -15.33 -8.16
C THR A 162 7.41 -15.71 -8.78
N ASP A 163 7.76 -15.13 -9.93
CA ASP A 163 9.03 -15.34 -10.63
C ASP A 163 10.22 -14.93 -9.77
N GLU A 164 10.03 -13.90 -8.94
CA GLU A 164 11.04 -13.41 -8.00
C GLU A 164 11.09 -14.16 -6.67
N GLY A 165 10.30 -15.23 -6.53
CA GLY A 165 10.25 -16.07 -5.33
C GLY A 165 9.59 -15.41 -4.12
N LEU A 166 8.89 -14.28 -4.31
CA LEU A 166 8.20 -13.55 -3.25
C LEU A 166 6.82 -14.16 -3.00
N LYS A 167 6.74 -15.04 -1.99
CA LYS A 167 5.48 -15.67 -1.58
C LYS A 167 4.68 -14.74 -0.68
N LEU A 168 3.66 -14.09 -1.23
CA LEU A 168 2.68 -13.30 -0.50
C LEU A 168 1.41 -14.09 -0.21
N GLY A 169 0.68 -13.71 0.83
CA GLY A 169 -0.63 -14.30 1.13
C GLY A 169 -1.68 -13.93 0.06
N PRO A 170 -2.75 -14.74 -0.07
CA PRO A 170 -3.87 -14.38 -0.94
C PRO A 170 -4.49 -13.06 -0.46
N GLY A 171 -4.91 -12.22 -1.41
CA GLY A 171 -5.56 -10.95 -1.10
C GLY A 171 -4.62 -9.79 -0.74
N VAL A 172 -3.31 -10.04 -0.61
CA VAL A 172 -2.34 -9.01 -0.21
C VAL A 172 -2.15 -7.96 -1.30
N VAL A 173 -2.04 -8.38 -2.56
CA VAL A 173 -1.94 -7.47 -3.70
C VAL A 173 -3.34 -7.06 -4.14
N GLN A 174 -3.55 -5.75 -4.19
CA GLN A 174 -4.81 -5.11 -4.52
C GLN A 174 -4.58 -4.13 -5.66
N VAL A 175 -5.56 -4.05 -6.56
CA VAL A 175 -5.59 -3.06 -7.66
C VAL A 175 -6.82 -2.19 -7.54
N ALA A 176 -6.72 -0.97 -8.05
CA ALA A 176 -7.83 -0.04 -8.10
C ALA A 176 -8.79 -0.43 -9.24
N VAL A 177 -10.08 -0.49 -8.93
CA VAL A 177 -11.16 -0.65 -9.91
C VAL A 177 -12.32 0.27 -9.60
N LEU A 178 -13.22 0.43 -10.57
CA LEU A 178 -14.46 1.17 -10.39
C LEU A 178 -15.50 0.30 -9.67
N GLY A 179 -16.05 0.81 -8.58
CA GLY A 179 -17.18 0.20 -7.86
C GLY A 179 -18.51 0.41 -8.59
N SER A 180 -19.50 -0.42 -8.24
CA SER A 180 -20.80 -0.47 -8.93
C SER A 180 -21.74 0.69 -8.62
N ASN A 181 -21.75 1.20 -7.38
CA ASN A 181 -22.84 2.05 -6.90
C ASN A 181 -22.56 3.55 -7.01
N ASP A 182 -21.30 3.99 -6.94
CA ASP A 182 -20.95 5.42 -6.86
C ASP A 182 -19.74 5.81 -7.71
N CYS A 183 -19.35 4.93 -8.65
CA CYS A 183 -18.11 5.07 -9.42
C CYS A 183 -16.89 5.29 -8.52
N GLU A 184 -16.95 4.87 -7.26
CA GLU A 184 -15.86 5.01 -6.31
C GLU A 184 -14.74 4.04 -6.65
N MET A 185 -13.51 4.46 -6.37
CA MET A 185 -12.36 3.59 -6.52
C MET A 185 -12.38 2.57 -5.39
N VAL A 186 -12.57 1.29 -5.73
CA VAL A 186 -12.49 0.18 -4.80
C VAL A 186 -11.17 -0.54 -5.02
N TRP A 187 -10.48 -0.87 -3.93
CA TRP A 187 -9.27 -1.70 -3.97
C TRP A 187 -9.65 -3.15 -3.80
N THR A 188 -9.33 -3.99 -4.79
CA THR A 188 -9.67 -5.41 -4.75
C THR A 188 -8.50 -6.31 -5.11
N ALA A 189 -8.50 -7.50 -4.54
CA ALA A 189 -7.68 -8.62 -4.99
C ALA A 189 -8.47 -9.62 -5.86
N THR A 190 -9.80 -9.51 -5.89
CA THR A 190 -10.75 -10.42 -6.52
C THR A 190 -11.62 -9.63 -7.49
N LEU A 191 -11.20 -9.58 -8.75
CA LEU A 191 -11.87 -8.80 -9.78
C LEU A 191 -13.23 -9.38 -10.19
N ALA A 192 -13.46 -10.68 -9.96
CA ALA A 192 -14.74 -11.33 -10.29
C ALA A 192 -15.88 -10.88 -9.37
N GLU A 193 -15.56 -10.43 -8.15
CA GLU A 193 -16.55 -10.07 -7.13
C GLU A 193 -17.10 -8.65 -7.32
N ILE A 194 -16.46 -7.83 -8.16
CA ILE A 194 -16.89 -6.46 -8.40
C ILE A 194 -17.81 -6.42 -9.63
N ALA A 195 -19.09 -6.17 -9.37
CA ALA A 195 -20.07 -5.94 -10.40
C ALA A 195 -19.67 -4.74 -11.26
N MET A 196 -19.84 -4.85 -12.58
CA MET A 196 -19.76 -3.66 -13.43
C MET A 196 -20.86 -2.68 -13.00
N PRO A 197 -20.64 -1.36 -13.10
CA PRO A 197 -21.73 -0.41 -12.96
C PRO A 197 -22.82 -0.78 -13.98
N PHE A 198 -23.98 -1.16 -13.46
CA PHE A 198 -25.18 -1.36 -14.26
C PHE A 198 -25.86 -0.01 -14.45
N ILE A 199 -26.43 0.20 -15.63
CA ILE A 199 -27.24 1.36 -15.93
C ILE A 199 -28.67 0.86 -15.92
N ASP A 200 -29.41 1.22 -14.88
CA ASP A 200 -30.85 1.04 -14.84
C ASP A 200 -31.45 1.99 -15.89
N TYR A 201 -31.96 1.40 -16.98
CA TYR A 201 -32.63 2.11 -18.07
C TYR A 201 -34.09 2.41 -17.74
#